data_AF-A0A9E5GQV0-F1
#
_entry.id   AF-A0A9E5GQV0-F1
#
_cell.length_a   1.000
_cell.length_b   1.000
_cell.length_c   1.000
_cell.angle_alpha   90.00
_cell.angle_beta   90.00
_cell.angle_gamma   90.00
#
_symmetry.space_group_name_H-M   'P 1'
#
loop_
_entity.id
_entity.type
_entity.pdbx_description
1 polymer ?
#
loop_
_entity_poly.entity_id
_entity_poly.type
_entity_poly.pdbx_seq_one_letter_code
_entity_poly.pdbx_strand_id
1 'polypeptide(L)'
;MEDYKIADLQVIGAVVWPFEKIADPASPGKFRISYSEKALNENLDAYEAFRKQYNIKLIAEGRDLSDTKYMDFGLNFFYKLVGADGIKSTEDVDKIYKKGIRIIQFVDQNSNGLCSSYQDKEG
;
A
#
# COMPACT_ATOMS: atom_id res chain seq x y z
N MET A 1 -10.97 1.68 -41.86
CA MET A 1 -10.41 2.43 -40.72
C MET A 1 -10.80 1.62 -39.51
N GLU A 2 -9.83 1.01 -38.83
CA GLU A 2 -10.10 0.29 -37.59
C GLU A 2 -10.41 1.33 -36.51
N ASP A 3 -11.60 1.23 -35.92
CA ASP A 3 -12.01 2.08 -34.81
C ASP A 3 -11.03 1.89 -33.65
N TYR A 4 -10.33 2.96 -33.29
CA TYR A 4 -9.52 3.01 -32.09
C TYR A 4 -10.45 2.80 -30.87
N LYS A 5 -10.52 1.57 -30.37
CA LYS A 5 -11.06 1.30 -29.03
C LYS A 5 -10.04 1.82 -28.01
N ILE A 6 -10.18 3.08 -27.63
CA ILE A 6 -9.53 3.58 -26.42
C ILE A 6 -10.17 2.81 -25.26
N ALA A 7 -9.47 1.83 -24.71
CA ALA A 7 -9.86 1.24 -23.44
C ALA A 7 -9.18 2.03 -22.33
N ASP A 8 -9.97 2.60 -21.44
CA ASP A 8 -9.48 3.31 -20.27
C ASP A 8 -8.86 2.30 -19.30
N LEU A 9 -7.54 2.34 -19.13
CA LEU A 9 -6.86 1.57 -18.10
C LEU A 9 -7.31 2.06 -16.72
N GLN A 10 -8.08 1.25 -16.00
CA GLN A 10 -8.47 1.54 -14.62
C GLN A 10 -7.51 0.89 -13.64
N VAL A 11 -6.86 1.73 -12.83
CA VAL A 11 -5.94 1.29 -11.77
C VAL A 11 -6.39 1.85 -10.43
N ILE A 12 -6.58 0.97 -9.45
CA ILE A 12 -6.90 1.31 -8.07
C ILE A 12 -5.66 1.11 -7.20
N GLY A 13 -5.38 2.09 -6.35
CA GLY A 13 -4.44 1.92 -5.25
C GLY A 13 -5.09 1.19 -4.08
N ALA A 14 -4.69 -0.05 -3.83
CA ALA A 14 -5.06 -0.80 -2.64
C ALA A 14 -4.18 -0.32 -1.48
N VAL A 15 -4.81 0.37 -0.52
CA VAL A 15 -4.14 1.05 0.59
C VAL A 15 -3.85 0.06 1.71
N VAL A 16 -2.58 -0.27 1.85
CA VAL A 16 -2.09 -1.15 2.91
C VAL A 16 -1.76 -0.29 4.13
N TRP A 17 -2.60 -0.41 5.16
CA TRP A 17 -2.45 0.34 6.42
C TRP A 17 -1.91 -0.58 7.53
N PRO A 18 -0.59 -0.54 7.81
CA PRO A 18 0.10 -1.54 8.63
C PRO A 18 0.07 -1.21 10.12
N PHE A 19 -1.05 -0.69 10.64
CA PHE A 19 -1.13 -0.18 12.01
C PHE A 19 -2.21 -0.85 12.84
N GLU A 20 -1.93 -1.04 14.13
CA GLU A 20 -2.90 -1.52 15.12
C GLU A 20 -3.06 -0.51 16.26
N LYS A 21 -4.23 -0.55 16.88
CA LYS A 21 -4.51 0.15 18.12
C LYS A 21 -4.02 -0.72 19.29
N ILE A 22 -2.94 -0.30 19.93
CA ILE A 22 -2.35 -1.00 21.09
C ILE A 22 -2.46 -0.16 22.36
N ALA A 23 -2.53 -0.80 23.52
CA ALA A 23 -2.56 -0.09 24.80
C ALA A 23 -1.29 0.76 24.95
N ASP A 24 -1.45 1.99 25.46
CA ASP A 24 -0.32 2.87 25.73
C ASP A 24 0.30 2.50 27.10
N PRO A 25 1.54 1.96 27.14
CA PRO A 25 2.18 1.60 28.41
C PRO A 25 2.48 2.82 29.29
N ALA A 26 2.56 4.02 28.71
CA ALA A 26 2.79 5.26 29.45
C ALA A 26 1.50 5.88 30.02
N SER A 27 0.33 5.48 29.51
CA SER A 27 -0.96 6.07 29.88
C SER A 27 -2.04 4.98 30.07
N PRO A 28 -2.23 4.47 31.29
CA PRO A 28 -3.27 3.47 31.57
C PRO A 28 -4.65 3.91 31.09
N GLY A 29 -5.34 3.06 30.33
CA GLY A 29 -6.65 3.34 29.76
C GLY A 29 -6.64 4.12 28.43
N LYS A 30 -5.46 4.53 27.93
CA LYS A 30 -5.31 5.09 26.59
C LYS A 30 -4.73 4.06 25.61
N PHE A 31 -4.89 4.34 24.33
CA PHE A 31 -4.34 3.55 23.24
C PHE A 31 -3.49 4.42 22.34
N ARG A 32 -2.48 3.82 21.72
CA ARG A 32 -1.67 4.41 20.65
C ARG A 32 -1.83 3.59 19.38
N ILE A 33 -1.66 4.25 18.23
CA ILE A 33 -1.53 3.60 16.94
C ILE A 33 -0.06 3.26 16.74
N SER A 34 0.25 2.02 16.35
CA SER A 34 1.64 1.59 16.15
C SER A 34 1.74 0.60 15.01
N TYR A 35 2.89 0.64 14.32
CA TYR A 35 3.18 -0.27 13.22
C TYR A 35 3.13 -1.72 13.71
N SER A 36 2.53 -2.60 12.90
CA SER A 36 2.40 -4.02 13.15
C SER A 36 2.59 -4.80 11.87
N GLU A 37 3.59 -5.69 11.86
CA GLU A 37 3.83 -6.59 10.73
C GLU A 37 2.65 -7.57 10.52
N LYS A 38 1.94 -7.90 11.60
CA LYS A 38 0.70 -8.66 11.52
C LYS A 38 -0.36 -7.92 10.70
N ALA A 39 -0.65 -6.66 11.05
CA ALA A 39 -1.61 -5.85 10.30
C ALA A 39 -1.19 -5.63 8.85
N LEU A 40 0.10 -5.42 8.58
CA LEU A 40 0.64 -5.36 7.23
C LEU A 40 0.26 -6.60 6.41
N ASN A 41 0.51 -7.80 6.95
CA ASN A 41 0.25 -9.04 6.24
C ASN A 41 -1.26 -9.31 6.10
N GLU A 42 -2.07 -9.06 7.14
CA GLU A 42 -3.53 -9.22 7.07
C GLU A 42 -4.17 -8.33 5.99
N ASN A 43 -3.70 -7.09 5.83
CA ASN A 43 -4.15 -6.20 4.75
C ASN A 43 -3.79 -6.78 3.36
N LEU A 44 -2.55 -7.24 3.19
CA LEU A 44 -2.08 -7.83 1.93
C LEU A 44 -2.87 -9.09 1.57
N ASP A 45 -3.09 -9.97 2.54
CA ASP A 45 -3.86 -11.20 2.36
C ASP A 45 -5.33 -10.90 2.00
N ALA A 46 -5.93 -9.88 2.62
CA ALA A 46 -7.28 -9.44 2.29
C ALA A 46 -7.39 -8.92 0.84
N TYR A 47 -6.44 -8.09 0.41
CA TYR A 47 -6.42 -7.62 -0.99
C TYR A 47 -6.10 -8.73 -1.99
N GLU A 48 -5.23 -9.67 -1.61
CA GLU A 48 -4.91 -10.84 -2.41
C GLU A 48 -6.15 -11.73 -2.61
N ALA A 49 -6.94 -11.94 -1.56
CA ALA A 49 -8.21 -12.66 -1.62
C ALA A 49 -9.23 -11.91 -2.50
N PHE A 50 -9.39 -10.60 -2.28
CA PHE A 50 -10.29 -9.76 -3.07
C PHE A 50 -9.94 -9.80 -4.55
N ARG A 51 -8.67 -9.59 -4.91
CA ARG A 51 -8.27 -9.55 -6.32
C ARG A 51 -8.48 -10.91 -7.01
N LYS A 52 -8.27 -12.02 -6.30
CA LYS A 52 -8.51 -13.37 -6.84
C LYS A 52 -10.00 -13.62 -7.05
N GLN A 53 -10.84 -13.21 -6.09
CA GLN A 53 -12.30 -13.34 -6.17
C GLN A 53 -12.88 -12.60 -7.38
N TYR A 54 -12.34 -11.42 -7.70
CA TYR A 54 -12.86 -10.55 -8.78
C TYR A 54 -12.00 -10.56 -10.05
N ASN A 55 -11.04 -11.47 -10.16
CA ASN A 55 -10.11 -11.57 -11.29
C ASN A 55 -9.41 -10.24 -11.64
N ILE A 56 -8.97 -9.52 -10.60
CA ILE A 56 -8.26 -8.25 -10.69
C ILE A 56 -6.77 -8.54 -10.78
N LYS A 57 -6.12 -7.93 -11.77
CA LYS A 57 -4.68 -8.08 -11.98
C LYS A 57 -3.91 -7.20 -10.98
N LEU A 58 -2.89 -7.77 -10.34
CA LEU A 58 -1.93 -6.99 -9.56
C LEU A 58 -0.83 -6.48 -10.50
N ILE A 59 -0.56 -5.18 -10.44
CA ILE A 59 0.57 -4.51 -11.06
C ILE A 59 1.68 -4.43 -10.02
N ALA A 60 2.66 -5.31 -10.14
CA ALA A 60 3.85 -5.32 -9.31
C ALA A 60 5.11 -5.04 -10.14
N GLU A 61 5.06 -5.02 -11.46
CA GLU A 61 6.22 -4.69 -12.29
C GLU A 61 5.80 -3.82 -13.46
N GLY A 62 6.75 -3.06 -14.03
CA GLY A 62 6.46 -2.23 -15.21
C GLY A 62 5.90 -3.03 -16.38
N ARG A 63 6.32 -4.30 -16.53
CA ARG A 63 5.80 -5.23 -17.54
C ARG A 63 4.32 -5.59 -17.32
N ASP A 64 3.85 -5.56 -16.07
CA ASP A 64 2.45 -5.90 -15.78
C ASP A 64 1.51 -4.83 -16.34
N LEU A 65 1.94 -3.57 -16.37
CA LEU A 65 1.22 -2.48 -17.03
C LEU A 65 1.18 -2.67 -18.55
N SER A 66 2.31 -3.00 -19.18
CA SER A 66 2.36 -3.20 -20.63
C SER A 66 1.57 -4.43 -21.10
N ASP A 67 1.47 -5.45 -20.25
CA ASP A 67 0.73 -6.68 -20.53
C ASP A 67 -0.77 -6.55 -20.27
N THR A 68 -1.22 -5.47 -19.65
CA THR A 68 -2.66 -5.19 -19.51
C THR A 68 -3.19 -4.74 -20.86
N LYS A 69 -3.66 -5.70 -21.66
CA LYS A 69 -4.21 -5.44 -23.00
C LYS A 69 -5.46 -4.56 -22.91
N TYR A 70 -5.65 -3.67 -23.88
CA TYR A 70 -6.85 -2.84 -24.05
C TYR A 70 -8.18 -3.64 -24.15
N MET A 71 -8.14 -4.97 -24.29
CA MET A 71 -9.37 -5.80 -24.34
C MET A 71 -9.70 -6.48 -23.01
N ASP A 72 -8.79 -6.45 -22.04
CA ASP A 72 -9.09 -6.86 -20.68
C ASP A 72 -9.65 -5.63 -19.96
N PHE A 73 -10.97 -5.50 -19.97
CA PHE A 73 -11.76 -4.51 -19.21
C PHE A 73 -11.60 -4.65 -17.67
N GLY A 74 -10.47 -5.18 -17.23
CA GLY A 74 -10.20 -5.56 -15.85
C GLY A 74 -9.73 -4.37 -15.04
N LEU A 75 -10.35 -4.22 -13.88
CA LEU A 75 -9.83 -3.42 -12.78
C LEU A 75 -8.42 -3.95 -12.42
N ASN A 76 -7.44 -3.05 -12.25
CA ASN A 76 -6.08 -3.40 -11.86
C ASN A 76 -5.74 -2.80 -10.51
N PHE A 77 -4.89 -3.47 -9.73
CA PHE A 77 -4.40 -2.99 -8.44
C PHE A 77 -2.92 -2.66 -8.47
N PHE A 78 -2.50 -1.69 -7.67
CA PHE A 78 -1.17 -1.68 -7.06
C PHE A 78 -1.33 -1.57 -5.55
N TYR A 79 -0.38 -2.13 -4.80
CA TYR A 79 -0.34 -1.93 -3.35
C TYR A 79 0.41 -0.65 -3.00
N LYS A 80 -0.23 0.19 -2.19
CA LYS A 80 0.33 1.41 -1.61
C LYS A 80 0.45 1.24 -0.11
N LEU A 81 1.67 1.25 0.41
CA LEU A 81 1.92 1.33 1.85
C LEU A 81 1.72 2.76 2.34
N VAL A 82 0.96 2.92 3.42
CA VAL A 82 0.82 4.19 4.13
C VAL A 82 1.60 4.09 5.44
N GLY A 83 2.56 5.00 5.64
CA GLY A 83 3.45 5.01 6.80
C GLY A 83 4.61 4.04 6.67
N ALA A 84 5.83 4.56 6.74
CA ALA A 84 7.07 3.80 6.58
C ALA A 84 7.74 3.41 7.92
N ASP A 85 6.99 3.41 9.02
CA ASP A 85 7.49 3.17 10.38
C ASP A 85 8.18 1.80 10.57
N GLY A 86 7.84 0.82 9.73
CA GLY A 86 8.48 -0.49 9.68
C GLY A 86 9.78 -0.54 8.87
N ILE A 87 10.12 0.52 8.13
CA ILE A 87 11.31 0.60 7.28
C ILE A 87 12.41 1.30 8.08
N LYS A 88 13.47 0.56 8.41
CA LYS A 88 14.62 1.12 9.17
C LYS A 88 15.93 1.05 8.39
N SER A 89 15.94 0.32 7.28
CA SER A 89 17.08 0.22 6.39
C SER A 89 16.64 -0.02 4.94
N THR A 90 17.61 0.03 4.03
CA THR A 90 17.42 -0.30 2.61
C THR A 90 16.95 -1.75 2.40
N GLU A 91 17.39 -2.69 3.24
CA GLU A 91 16.95 -4.08 3.17
C GLU A 91 15.45 -4.23 3.49
N ASP A 92 14.90 -3.36 4.34
CA ASP A 92 13.46 -3.36 4.63
C ASP A 92 12.66 -2.86 3.42
N VAL A 93 13.19 -1.90 2.66
CA VAL A 93 12.59 -1.46 1.40
C VAL A 93 12.49 -2.63 0.41
N ASP A 94 13.55 -3.44 0.29
CA ASP A 94 13.54 -4.63 -0.57
C ASP A 94 12.50 -5.67 -0.11
N LYS A 95 12.31 -5.87 1.20
CA LYS A 95 11.25 -6.74 1.73
C LYS A 95 9.87 -6.23 1.37
N ILE A 96 9.65 -4.92 1.44
CA ILE A 96 8.39 -4.29 1.04
C ILE A 96 8.14 -4.46 -0.47
N TYR A 97 9.14 -4.25 -1.32
CA TYR A 97 9.02 -4.50 -2.75
C TYR A 97 8.76 -5.98 -3.08
N LYS A 98 9.37 -6.92 -2.36
CA LYS A 98 9.09 -8.36 -2.53
C LYS A 98 7.64 -8.74 -2.20
N LYS A 99 6.94 -7.96 -1.38
CA LYS A 99 5.50 -8.12 -1.08
C LYS A 99 4.58 -7.51 -2.16
N GLY A 100 5.12 -6.98 -3.26
CA GLY A 100 4.34 -6.38 -4.35
C GLY A 100 3.90 -4.93 -4.11
N ILE A 101 4.29 -4.32 -2.99
CA ILE A 101 4.07 -2.89 -2.74
C ILE A 101 4.94 -2.08 -3.67
N ARG A 102 4.38 -1.06 -4.33
CA ARG A 102 5.13 -0.22 -5.30
C ARG A 102 5.10 1.26 -5.00
N ILE A 103 4.20 1.68 -4.11
CA ILE A 103 4.15 3.05 -3.63
C ILE A 103 4.31 3.01 -2.12
N ILE A 104 5.28 3.76 -1.61
CA ILE A 104 5.51 3.96 -0.18
C ILE A 104 5.24 5.42 0.12
N GLN A 105 4.14 5.67 0.81
CA GLN A 105 3.91 6.97 1.42
C GLN A 105 4.62 6.96 2.78
N PHE A 106 5.71 7.74 2.89
CA PHE A 106 6.58 7.73 4.07
C PHE A 106 5.85 8.11 5.37
N VAL A 107 4.92 9.06 5.28
CA VAL A 107 4.21 9.62 6.43
C VAL A 107 2.71 9.52 6.19
N ASP A 108 1.96 9.02 7.18
CA ASP A 108 0.49 9.09 7.19
C ASP A 108 0.05 10.44 7.76
N GLN A 109 -0.22 10.50 9.07
CA GLN A 109 -0.57 11.72 9.80
C GLN A 109 0.55 12.20 10.72
N ASN A 110 1.36 11.29 11.27
CA ASN A 110 2.41 11.60 12.25
C ASN A 110 3.80 11.45 11.64
N SER A 111 4.74 12.31 12.04
CA SER A 111 6.17 12.07 11.77
C SER A 111 6.61 10.68 12.23
N ASN A 112 7.60 10.13 11.53
CA ASN A 112 8.30 8.92 11.97
C ASN A 112 9.81 9.14 11.92
N GLY A 113 10.58 8.08 12.20
CA GLY A 113 12.05 8.15 12.22
C GLY A 113 12.70 8.48 10.87
N LEU A 114 11.94 8.48 9.77
CA LEU A 114 12.44 8.74 8.42
C LEU A 114 12.03 10.12 7.87
N CYS A 115 10.82 10.58 8.18
CA CYS A 115 10.29 11.84 7.66
C CYS A 115 9.32 12.48 8.64
N SER A 116 9.31 13.81 8.65
CA SER A 116 8.35 14.58 9.43
C SER A 116 7.05 14.79 8.65
N SER A 117 5.91 14.75 9.34
CA SER A 117 4.64 15.22 8.78
C SER A 117 4.69 16.75 8.62
N TYR A 118 3.96 17.28 7.65
CA TYR A 118 3.82 18.73 7.50
C TYR A 118 3.09 19.35 8.71
N GLN A 119 2.18 18.59 9.33
CA GLN A 119 1.36 19.04 10.47
C GLN A 119 2.21 19.30 11.73
N ASP A 120 3.33 18.61 11.89
CA ASP A 120 4.23 18.77 13.04
C ASP A 120 5.08 20.07 12.96
N LYS A 121 5.06 20.79 11.84
CA LYS A 121 5.83 22.03 11.65
C LYS A 121 5.07 23.32 11.99
N GLU A 122 3.77 23.25 12.24
CA GLU A 122 2.92 24.41 12.56
C GLU A 122 2.61 24.53 14.08
N GLY A 123 3.40 23.87 14.95
CA GLY A 123 3.28 23.90 16.41
C GLY A 123 4.32 24.78 17.11
#